data_AF-A0A973NSJ0-F1
#
_entry.id   AF-A0A973NSJ0-F1
#
_cell.length_a   1.000
_cell.length_b   1.000
_cell.length_c   1.000
_cell.angle_alpha   90.00
_cell.angle_beta   90.00
_cell.angle_gamma   90.00
#
_symmetry.space_group_name_H-M   'P 1'
#
loop_
_entity.id
_entity.type
_entity.pdbx_description
1 polymer ?
#
loop_
_entity_poly.entity_id
_entity_poly.type
_entity_poly.pdbx_seq_one_letter_code
_entity_poly.pdbx_strand_id
1 'polypeptide(L)'
;MVSVKAGLPPIARPDTRLFVLGSLPGDASLAAQRYYAHPTNQFWRLLGLAIGEELASVDYDQRLERLADRRVGLWDVIASASRRGSLDQAIRDAQHNRIEHLLHDFPDLRAIAFNGSTASAAGRKLIGDPPRDIVLVDLPSSSAANTRSFAKKVAAWSQLGQFVQP
;
A
#
# COMPACT_ATOMS: atom_id res chain seq x y z
N MET A 1 -13.87 16.33 -20.93
CA MET A 1 -13.58 16.64 -19.51
C MET A 1 -12.44 15.75 -19.04
N VAL A 2 -11.45 16.32 -18.35
CA VAL A 2 -10.39 15.55 -17.67
C VAL A 2 -10.97 15.13 -16.31
N SER A 3 -10.93 13.84 -15.99
CA SER A 3 -11.28 13.36 -14.65
C SER A 3 -9.98 13.15 -13.87
N VAL A 4 -9.86 13.80 -12.72
CA VAL A 4 -8.71 13.66 -11.82
C VAL A 4 -9.09 12.68 -10.72
N LYS A 5 -8.32 11.60 -10.59
CA LYS A 5 -8.41 10.70 -9.42
C LYS A 5 -7.45 11.23 -8.35
N ALA A 6 -7.99 11.65 -7.21
CA ALA A 6 -7.20 11.93 -6.02
C ALA A 6 -7.07 10.66 -5.17
N GLY A 7 -5.90 10.46 -4.56
CA GLY A 7 -5.63 9.36 -3.63
C GLY A 7 -6.31 9.56 -2.28
N LEU A 8 -6.05 8.64 -1.36
CA LEU A 8 -6.54 8.68 0.01
C LEU A 8 -5.46 9.22 0.97
N PRO A 9 -5.84 9.77 2.13
CA PRO A 9 -4.87 10.16 3.16
C PRO A 9 -4.16 8.92 3.74
N PRO A 10 -2.91 9.05 4.24
CA PRO A 10 -2.23 7.95 4.89
C PRO A 10 -3.00 7.51 6.14
N ILE A 11 -3.01 6.21 6.41
CA ILE A 11 -3.46 5.64 7.68
C ILE A 11 -2.22 5.15 8.39
N ALA A 12 -1.86 5.79 9.50
CA ALA A 12 -0.70 5.41 10.29
C ALA A 12 -0.80 5.98 11.70
N ARG A 13 -0.01 5.41 12.61
CA ARG A 13 0.26 5.97 13.94
C ARG A 13 1.70 6.51 13.96
N PRO A 14 2.03 7.45 14.86
CA PRO A 14 3.41 7.95 14.99
C PRO A 14 4.47 6.87 15.22
N ASP A 15 4.07 5.73 15.81
CA ASP A 15 4.92 4.57 16.08
C ASP A 15 4.87 3.48 14.97
N THR A 16 4.35 3.81 13.78
CA THR A 16 4.33 2.88 12.63
C THR A 16 5.74 2.38 12.28
N ARG A 17 5.88 1.06 12.16
CA ARG A 17 7.13 0.34 11.82
C ARG A 17 7.17 -0.16 10.39
N LEU A 18 6.02 -0.45 9.80
CA LEU A 18 5.88 -0.96 8.45
C LEU A 18 4.87 -0.12 7.68
N PHE A 19 5.26 0.48 6.56
CA PHE A 19 4.31 1.04 5.60
C PHE A 19 4.08 0.06 4.45
N VAL A 20 2.81 -0.14 4.07
CA VAL A 20 2.44 -0.84 2.83
C VAL A 20 1.86 0.18 1.85
N LEU A 21 2.56 0.41 0.75
CA LEU A 21 2.26 1.43 -0.24
C LEU A 21 1.68 0.79 -1.51
N GLY A 22 0.44 1.14 -1.84
CA GLY A 22 -0.13 0.91 -3.17
C GLY A 22 0.39 1.90 -4.21
N SER A 23 -0.04 1.73 -5.47
CA SER A 23 0.26 2.71 -6.51
C SER A 23 -0.71 3.88 -6.44
N LEU A 24 -1.99 3.63 -6.67
CA LEU A 24 -3.11 4.57 -6.56
C LEU A 24 -4.36 3.76 -6.19
N PRO A 25 -5.26 4.27 -5.33
CA PRO A 25 -6.50 3.56 -5.02
C PRO A 25 -7.35 3.32 -6.27
N GLY A 26 -7.93 2.13 -6.37
CA GLY A 26 -8.90 1.81 -7.41
C GLY A 26 -10.25 2.51 -7.18
N ASP A 27 -11.13 2.49 -8.18
CA ASP A 27 -12.40 3.22 -8.15
C ASP A 27 -13.31 2.80 -6.99
N ALA A 28 -13.37 1.51 -6.66
CA ALA A 28 -14.12 1.03 -5.50
C ALA A 28 -13.56 1.57 -4.17
N SER A 29 -12.24 1.72 -4.06
CA SER A 29 -11.58 2.30 -2.89
C SER A 29 -11.84 3.79 -2.75
N LEU A 30 -11.79 4.52 -3.86
CA LEU A 30 -12.10 5.94 -3.88
C LEU A 30 -13.58 6.20 -3.56
N ALA A 31 -14.50 5.44 -4.16
CA ALA A 31 -15.93 5.57 -3.90
C ALA A 31 -16.27 5.28 -2.43
N ALA A 32 -15.60 4.30 -1.82
CA ALA A 32 -15.81 3.93 -0.43
C ALA A 32 -15.01 4.77 0.57
N GLN A 33 -14.07 5.62 0.11
CA GLN A 33 -13.05 6.27 0.95
C GLN A 33 -12.28 5.27 1.84
N ARG A 34 -11.96 4.09 1.28
CA ARG A 34 -11.36 2.96 2.00
C ARG A 34 -10.29 2.29 1.17
N TYR A 35 -9.14 2.03 1.77
CA TYR A 35 -8.09 1.25 1.12
C TYR A 35 -8.56 -0.17 0.79
N TYR A 36 -8.16 -0.65 -0.39
CA TYR A 36 -8.42 -2.02 -0.87
C TYR A 36 -9.87 -2.50 -0.69
N ALA A 37 -10.85 -1.65 -1.04
CA ALA A 37 -12.27 -1.91 -0.83
C ALA A 37 -12.89 -2.83 -1.89
N HIS A 38 -12.21 -3.05 -3.02
CA HIS A 38 -12.74 -3.92 -4.08
C HIS A 38 -12.85 -5.37 -3.57
N PRO A 39 -14.00 -6.06 -3.66
CA PRO A 39 -14.23 -7.37 -3.05
C PRO A 39 -13.26 -8.47 -3.49
N THR A 40 -12.77 -8.40 -4.73
CA THR A 40 -11.80 -9.37 -5.27
C THR A 40 -10.34 -9.05 -4.92
N ASN A 41 -10.07 -7.91 -4.26
CA ASN A 41 -8.71 -7.55 -3.85
C ASN A 41 -8.28 -8.46 -2.71
N GLN A 42 -7.11 -9.08 -2.85
CA GLN A 42 -6.60 -10.07 -1.91
C GLN A 42 -5.82 -9.44 -0.74
N PHE A 43 -5.73 -8.10 -0.68
CA PHE A 43 -4.88 -7.37 0.26
C PHE A 43 -5.07 -7.80 1.71
N TRP A 44 -6.30 -7.72 2.22
CA TRP A 44 -6.60 -8.01 3.63
C TRP A 44 -6.28 -9.45 4.00
N ARG A 45 -6.48 -10.40 3.07
CA ARG A 45 -6.11 -11.81 3.26
C ARG A 45 -4.59 -11.99 3.28
N LEU A 46 -3.87 -11.35 2.37
CA LEU A 46 -2.42 -11.48 2.25
C LEU A 46 -1.70 -10.83 3.44
N LEU A 47 -2.08 -9.59 3.77
CA LEU A 47 -1.49 -8.86 4.89
C LEU A 47 -1.83 -9.55 6.21
N GLY A 48 -3.08 -9.98 6.41
CA GLY A 48 -3.51 -10.68 7.61
C GLY A 48 -2.68 -11.93 7.89
N LEU A 49 -2.51 -12.79 6.87
CA LEU A 49 -1.62 -13.95 6.97
C LEU A 49 -0.16 -13.58 7.26
N ALA A 50 0.33 -12.48 6.69
CA ALA A 50 1.71 -12.05 6.86
C ALA A 50 2.02 -11.52 8.27
N ILE A 51 1.02 -10.93 8.96
CA ILE A 51 1.20 -10.29 10.26
C ILE A 51 0.51 -11.05 11.41
N GLY A 52 -0.10 -12.20 11.13
CA GLY A 52 -0.79 -13.03 12.13
C GLY A 52 -2.14 -12.46 12.57
N GLU A 53 -2.84 -11.73 11.68
CA GLU A 53 -4.13 -11.08 11.98
C GLU A 53 -5.26 -11.55 11.07
N GLU A 54 -6.45 -11.74 11.65
CA GLU A 54 -7.68 -12.05 10.93
C GLU A 54 -8.33 -10.79 10.33
N LEU A 55 -7.66 -10.16 9.35
CA LEU A 55 -8.13 -8.90 8.75
C LEU A 55 -9.29 -9.08 7.77
N ALA A 56 -9.35 -10.20 7.05
CA ALA A 56 -10.33 -10.40 5.97
C ALA A 56 -11.76 -10.65 6.49
N SER A 57 -11.89 -11.12 7.73
CA SER A 57 -13.16 -11.51 8.36
C SER A 57 -13.81 -10.39 9.18
N VAL A 58 -13.09 -9.29 9.44
CA VAL A 58 -13.60 -8.14 10.20
C VAL A 58 -13.91 -6.95 9.29
N ASP A 59 -14.67 -5.99 9.84
CA ASP A 59 -15.03 -4.75 9.15
C ASP A 59 -13.81 -3.83 8.94
N TYR A 60 -14.02 -2.73 8.23
CA TYR A 60 -12.91 -1.84 7.87
C TYR A 60 -12.25 -1.19 9.08
N ASP A 61 -13.03 -0.74 10.06
CA ASP A 61 -12.51 0.03 11.18
C ASP A 61 -11.72 -0.90 12.13
N GLN A 62 -12.21 -2.12 12.35
CA GLN A 62 -11.48 -3.17 13.07
C GLN A 62 -10.19 -3.58 12.36
N ARG A 63 -10.15 -3.55 11.01
CA ARG A 63 -8.87 -3.76 10.30
C ARG A 63 -7.87 -2.68 10.66
N LEU A 64 -8.30 -1.41 10.69
CA LEU A 64 -7.41 -0.30 10.99
C LEU A 64 -6.88 -0.35 12.42
N GLU A 65 -7.73 -0.74 13.38
CA GLU A 65 -7.31 -0.98 14.77
C GLU A 65 -6.24 -2.06 14.86
N ARG A 66 -6.46 -3.22 14.22
CA ARG A 66 -5.47 -4.30 14.19
C ARG A 66 -4.17 -3.91 13.49
N LEU A 67 -4.26 -3.13 12.41
CA LEU A 67 -3.07 -2.57 11.75
C LEU A 67 -2.32 -1.63 12.70
N ALA A 68 -3.03 -0.76 13.41
CA ALA A 68 -2.45 0.13 14.41
C ALA A 68 -1.73 -0.62 15.54
N ASP A 69 -2.33 -1.70 16.06
CA ASP A 69 -1.72 -2.53 17.10
C ASP A 69 -0.46 -3.25 16.59
N ARG A 70 -0.47 -3.67 15.32
CA ARG A 70 0.71 -4.23 14.64
C ARG A 70 1.70 -3.18 14.14
N ARG A 71 1.43 -1.89 14.37
CA ARG A 71 2.22 -0.73 13.91
C ARG A 71 2.40 -0.70 12.39
N VAL A 72 1.36 -1.07 11.66
CA VAL A 72 1.31 -1.06 10.20
C VAL A 72 0.57 0.17 9.70
N GLY A 73 1.20 0.91 8.79
CA GLY A 73 0.59 2.03 8.06
C GLY A 73 0.26 1.66 6.63
N LEU A 74 -0.77 2.32 6.06
CA LEU A 74 -1.19 2.21 4.67
C LEU A 74 -1.10 3.56 3.99
N TRP A 75 -0.63 3.58 2.74
CA TRP A 75 -0.77 4.73 1.86
C TRP A 75 -0.60 4.31 0.40
N ASP A 76 -0.42 5.29 -0.48
CA ASP A 76 -0.11 5.09 -1.90
C ASP A 76 1.04 5.99 -2.34
N VAL A 77 1.74 5.58 -3.39
CA VAL A 77 2.84 6.36 -3.97
C VAL A 77 2.32 7.53 -4.81
N ILE A 78 1.18 7.37 -5.50
CA ILE A 78 0.59 8.38 -6.37
C ILE A 78 -0.51 9.12 -5.60
N ALA A 79 -0.33 10.42 -5.42
CA ALA A 79 -1.28 11.33 -4.78
C ALA A 79 -2.47 11.63 -5.69
N SER A 80 -2.23 11.79 -7.00
CA SER A 80 -3.31 11.97 -7.97
C SER A 80 -2.86 11.63 -9.39
N ALA A 81 -3.83 11.29 -10.24
CA ALA A 81 -3.60 11.02 -11.65
C ALA A 81 -4.79 11.51 -12.49
N SER A 82 -4.49 12.19 -13.60
CA SER A 82 -5.49 12.59 -14.58
C SER A 82 -5.75 11.48 -15.60
N ARG A 83 -7.02 11.26 -15.96
CA ARG A 83 -7.41 10.43 -17.11
C ARG A 83 -8.10 11.29 -18.16
N ARG A 84 -7.58 11.31 -19.39
CA ARG A 84 -8.22 11.96 -20.55
C ARG A 84 -9.00 10.92 -21.36
N GLY A 85 -10.32 11.10 -21.50
CA GLY A 85 -11.15 10.34 -22.45
C GLY A 85 -11.47 8.88 -22.07
N SER A 86 -12.44 8.29 -22.78
CA SER A 86 -12.83 6.87 -22.65
C SER A 86 -11.96 5.91 -23.48
N LEU A 87 -11.17 6.46 -24.40
CA LEU A 87 -10.19 5.79 -25.25
C LEU A 87 -8.84 6.49 -25.03
N ASP A 88 -7.77 5.73 -24.88
CA ASP A 88 -6.37 6.13 -24.62
C ASP A 88 -5.85 6.31 -23.18
N GLN A 89 -5.52 5.13 -22.62
CA GLN A 89 -4.44 4.65 -21.75
C GLN A 89 -3.27 5.53 -21.23
N ALA A 90 -3.23 6.85 -21.35
CA ALA A 90 -2.10 7.61 -20.79
C ALA A 90 -2.48 8.27 -19.46
N ILE A 91 -2.01 7.70 -18.33
CA ILE A 91 -1.81 8.48 -17.10
C ILE A 91 -0.77 9.55 -17.45
N ARG A 92 -1.23 10.75 -17.78
CA ARG A 92 -0.39 11.93 -17.93
C ARG A 92 -0.60 12.75 -16.66
N ASP A 93 0.47 13.25 -16.06
CA ASP A 93 0.46 14.09 -14.86
C ASP A 93 0.18 13.36 -13.54
N ALA A 94 0.79 12.18 -13.32
CA ALA A 94 0.80 11.56 -12.00
C ALA A 94 1.58 12.44 -11.00
N GLN A 95 0.88 12.95 -9.99
CA GLN A 95 1.51 13.61 -8.84
C GLN A 95 1.78 12.56 -7.77
N HIS A 96 2.97 12.57 -7.20
CA HIS A 96 3.37 11.61 -6.16
C HIS A 96 3.13 12.17 -4.76
N ASN A 97 2.84 11.29 -3.82
CA ASN A 97 2.91 11.62 -2.40
C ASN A 97 4.38 11.80 -2.00
N ARG A 98 4.61 12.62 -0.96
CA ARG A 98 5.94 12.85 -0.37
C ARG A 98 6.34 11.68 0.53
N ILE A 99 6.44 10.48 -0.05
CA ILE A 99 6.72 9.26 0.70
C ILE A 99 8.16 9.21 1.25
N GLU A 100 9.05 10.03 0.72
CA GLU A 100 10.41 10.23 1.22
C GLU A 100 10.41 10.82 2.64
N HIS A 101 9.38 11.58 3.01
CA HIS A 101 9.23 12.11 4.37
C HIS A 101 8.90 11.03 5.40
N LEU A 102 8.44 9.84 4.97
CA LEU A 102 8.16 8.74 5.91
C LEU A 102 9.40 8.37 6.73
N LEU A 103 10.60 8.52 6.15
CA LEU A 103 11.88 8.25 6.83
C LEU A 103 12.16 9.20 8.00
N HIS A 104 11.57 10.39 7.97
CA HIS A 104 11.72 11.41 9.01
C HIS A 104 10.53 11.38 9.98
N ASP A 105 9.31 11.27 9.44
CA ASP A 105 8.08 11.44 10.20
C ASP A 105 7.75 10.23 11.11
N PHE A 106 8.34 9.07 10.82
CA PHE A 106 8.13 7.82 11.55
C PHE A 106 9.48 7.27 12.06
N PRO A 107 9.95 7.67 13.25
CA PRO A 107 11.27 7.28 13.77
C PRO A 107 11.40 5.77 14.05
N ASP A 108 10.27 5.09 14.26
CA ASP A 108 10.19 3.65 14.48
C ASP A 108 10.12 2.85 13.17
N LEU A 109 10.10 3.51 12.01
CA LEU A 109 10.02 2.85 10.71
C LEU A 109 11.17 1.85 10.53
N ARG A 110 10.85 0.68 9.98
CA ARG A 110 11.79 -0.41 9.67
C ARG A 110 11.66 -0.91 8.25
N ALA A 111 10.48 -0.78 7.65
CA ALA A 111 10.27 -1.21 6.27
C ALA A 111 9.20 -0.40 5.54
N ILE A 112 9.41 -0.28 4.23
CA ILE A 112 8.42 0.22 3.27
C ILE A 112 8.22 -0.87 2.22
N ALA A 113 6.99 -1.38 2.13
CA ALA A 113 6.62 -2.45 1.23
C ALA A 113 5.74 -1.91 0.09
N PHE A 114 6.14 -2.17 -1.15
CA PHE A 114 5.44 -1.72 -2.34
C PHE A 114 4.53 -2.81 -2.90
N ASN A 115 3.22 -2.57 -2.89
CA ASN A 115 2.20 -3.47 -3.41
C ASN A 115 2.08 -3.35 -4.94
N GLY A 116 2.99 -4.00 -5.67
CA GLY A 116 3.03 -4.06 -7.13
C GLY A 116 4.13 -3.24 -7.78
N SER A 117 4.46 -3.57 -9.04
CA SER A 117 5.60 -3.01 -9.77
C SER A 117 5.46 -1.51 -10.05
N THR A 118 4.24 -1.00 -10.25
CA THR A 118 4.02 0.45 -10.41
C THR A 118 4.38 1.21 -9.14
N ALA A 119 3.99 0.69 -7.97
CA ALA A 119 4.32 1.28 -6.69
C ALA A 119 5.83 1.22 -6.44
N SER A 120 6.48 0.08 -6.68
CA SER A 120 7.92 -0.05 -6.44
C SER A 120 8.76 0.80 -7.39
N ALA A 121 8.42 0.85 -8.68
CA ALA A 121 9.17 1.61 -9.66
C ALA A 121 9.14 3.12 -9.41
N ALA A 122 7.99 3.67 -8.99
CA ALA A 122 7.89 5.08 -8.62
C ALA A 122 8.46 5.32 -7.22
N GLY A 123 8.10 4.49 -6.26
CA GLY A 123 8.43 4.69 -4.86
C GLY A 123 9.92 4.60 -4.56
N ARG A 124 10.63 3.65 -5.16
CA ARG A 124 12.10 3.55 -5.01
C ARG A 124 12.83 4.78 -5.54
N LYS A 125 12.33 5.41 -6.61
CA LYS A 125 12.93 6.65 -7.15
C LYS A 125 12.74 7.84 -6.20
N LEU A 126 11.58 7.92 -5.55
CA LEU A 126 11.26 8.98 -4.60
C LEU A 126 12.04 8.82 -3.30
N ILE A 127 12.09 7.60 -2.76
CA ILE A 127 12.84 7.30 -1.53
C ILE A 127 14.35 7.44 -1.75
N GLY A 128 14.86 7.03 -2.92
CA GLY A 128 16.29 7.04 -3.20
C GLY A 128 17.03 5.98 -2.38
N ASP A 129 18.08 6.40 -1.66
CA ASP A 129 18.89 5.54 -0.80
C ASP A 129 18.50 5.76 0.67
N PRO A 130 17.65 4.90 1.25
CA PRO A 130 17.23 5.05 2.64
C PRO A 130 18.35 4.64 3.60
N PRO A 131 18.24 4.99 4.90
CA PRO A 131 19.13 4.45 5.94
C PRO A 131 19.25 2.92 5.90
N ARG A 132 20.42 2.38 6.26
CA ARG A 132 20.73 0.94 6.12
C ARG A 132 19.80 0.00 6.91
N ASP A 133 19.15 0.52 7.94
CA ASP A 133 18.21 -0.18 8.80
C ASP A 133 16.76 -0.15 8.27
N ILE A 134 16.50 0.56 7.17
CA ILE A 134 15.20 0.60 6.50
C ILE A 134 15.21 -0.36 5.29
N VAL A 135 14.27 -1.30 5.30
CA VAL A 135 14.14 -2.30 4.23
C VAL A 135 13.07 -1.88 3.22
N LEU A 136 13.43 -1.86 1.94
CA LEU A 136 12.46 -1.67 0.84
C LEU A 136 12.06 -3.01 0.24
N VAL A 137 10.78 -3.38 0.37
CA VAL A 137 10.24 -4.68 -0.06
C VAL A 137 9.37 -4.53 -1.30
N ASP A 138 9.64 -5.31 -2.34
CA ASP A 138 8.80 -5.34 -3.55
C ASP A 138 7.85 -6.54 -3.51
N LEU A 139 6.54 -6.27 -3.44
CA LEU A 139 5.51 -7.29 -3.35
C LEU A 139 4.79 -7.50 -4.68
N PRO A 140 4.33 -8.73 -4.99
CA PRO A 140 3.34 -8.93 -6.02
C PRO A 140 2.05 -8.20 -5.66
N SER A 141 1.41 -7.59 -6.66
CA SER A 141 0.18 -6.84 -6.44
C SER A 141 -0.92 -7.73 -5.85
N SER A 142 -1.62 -7.20 -4.85
CA SER A 142 -2.79 -7.84 -4.22
C SER A 142 -4.05 -7.79 -5.09
N SER A 143 -4.04 -7.00 -6.18
CA SER A 143 -5.16 -6.93 -7.12
C SER A 143 -5.42 -8.27 -7.79
N ALA A 144 -6.70 -8.54 -8.09
CA ALA A 144 -7.12 -9.70 -8.87
C ALA A 144 -6.54 -9.69 -10.31
N ALA A 145 -6.16 -8.51 -10.82
CA ALA A 145 -5.50 -8.39 -12.12
C ALA A 145 -4.10 -9.04 -12.14
N ASN A 146 -3.48 -9.25 -10.98
CA ASN A 146 -2.22 -9.98 -10.88
C ASN A 146 -2.49 -11.49 -10.85
N THR A 147 -2.10 -12.17 -11.92
CA THR A 147 -2.36 -13.59 -12.19
C THR A 147 -1.51 -14.57 -11.38
N ARG A 148 -0.57 -14.09 -10.54
CA ARG A 148 0.19 -14.98 -9.66
C ARG A 148 -0.76 -15.72 -8.71
N SER A 149 -0.47 -16.99 -8.45
CA SER A 149 -1.28 -17.79 -7.52
C SER A 149 -1.24 -17.19 -6.11
N PHE A 150 -2.34 -17.38 -5.36
CA PHE A 150 -2.45 -16.87 -3.99
C PHE A 150 -1.30 -17.37 -3.11
N ALA A 151 -0.93 -18.65 -3.19
CA ALA A 151 0.18 -19.23 -2.43
C ALA A 151 1.53 -18.53 -2.71
N LYS A 152 1.82 -18.19 -3.98
CA LYS A 152 3.04 -17.43 -4.33
C LYS A 152 2.99 -16.01 -3.80
N LYS A 153 1.82 -15.38 -3.75
CA LYS A 153 1.65 -14.07 -3.11
C LYS A 153 1.89 -14.20 -1.60
N VAL A 154 1.28 -15.17 -0.93
CA VAL A 154 1.49 -15.42 0.52
C VAL A 154 2.97 -15.58 0.85
N ALA A 155 3.70 -16.41 0.10
CA ALA A 155 5.13 -16.60 0.31
C ALA A 155 5.95 -15.31 0.16
N ALA A 156 5.57 -14.41 -0.76
CA ALA A 156 6.24 -13.13 -0.92
C ALA A 156 5.85 -12.13 0.19
N TRP A 157 4.61 -12.18 0.67
CA TRP A 157 4.10 -11.27 1.70
C TRP A 157 4.50 -11.68 3.11
N SER A 158 4.76 -12.97 3.38
CA SER A 158 5.10 -13.47 4.73
C SER A 158 6.33 -12.81 5.35
N GLN A 159 7.27 -12.33 4.53
CA GLN A 159 8.44 -11.60 5.00
C GLN A 159 8.08 -10.31 5.76
N LEU A 160 6.87 -9.76 5.60
CA LEU A 160 6.43 -8.58 6.33
C LEU A 160 6.30 -8.81 7.83
N GLY A 161 6.05 -10.06 8.26
CA GLY A 161 5.87 -10.41 9.66
C GLY A 161 7.07 -10.08 10.54
N GLN A 162 8.29 -9.98 9.98
CA GLN A 162 9.48 -9.60 10.74
C GLN A 162 9.52 -8.11 11.15
N PHE A 163 8.70 -7.27 10.51
CA PHE A 163 8.70 -5.82 10.72
C PHE A 163 7.58 -5.34 11.66
N VAL A 164 6.61 -6.20 11.96
CA VAL A 164 5.49 -5.85 12.84
C VAL A 164 5.81 -6.11 14.31
N GLN A 165 5.01 -5.53 15.21
CA GLN A 165 5.12 -5.84 16.64
C GLN A 165 4.54 -7.24 16.94
N PRO A 166 5.18 -8.03 17.83
CA PRO A 166 4.66 -9.31 18.32
C PRO A 166 3.27 -9.19 18.96
#